data_AF-A0A7W1NCS1-F1
#
_entry.id   AF-A0A7W1NCS1-F1
#
_cell.length_a   1.000
_cell.length_b   1.000
_cell.length_c   1.000
_cell.angle_alpha   90.00
_cell.angle_beta   90.00
_cell.angle_gamma   90.00
#
_symmetry.space_group_name_H-M   'P 1'
#
loop_
_entity.id
_entity.type
_entity.pdbx_description
1 polymer ?
#
loop_
_entity_poly.entity_id
_entity_poly.type
_entity_poly.pdbx_seq_one_letter_code
_entity_poly.pdbx_strand_id
1 'polypeptide(L)'
;PTVFAALTDAERGPRPALGVAHFRARYAAGQVEPLHNRLSAPARRLEAQVDRLLEWLERSGAPALLSGSGSACFVLAHVDPPPGVQAWRTWLRPRARLDAL
;
A
#
# COMPACT_ATOMS: atom_id res chain seq x y z
N PRO A 1 -10.32 16.35 2.82
CA PRO A 1 -10.43 15.17 3.71
C PRO A 1 -9.38 15.23 4.84
N THR A 2 -9.69 14.73 6.04
CA THR A 2 -8.92 14.89 7.29
C THR A 2 -7.44 14.47 7.17
N VAL A 3 -7.17 13.36 6.48
CA VAL A 3 -5.79 12.87 6.25
C VAL A 3 -4.92 13.86 5.49
N PHE A 4 -5.47 14.57 4.50
CA PHE A 4 -4.74 15.62 3.77
C PHE A 4 -4.46 16.85 4.64
N ALA A 5 -5.35 17.15 5.59
CA ALA A 5 -5.15 18.25 6.52
C ALA A 5 -4.02 17.94 7.53
N ALA A 6 -3.82 16.66 7.87
CA ALA A 6 -2.80 16.19 8.82
C ALA A 6 -1.39 16.01 8.22
N LEU A 7 -1.20 16.35 6.95
CA LEU A 7 0.12 16.35 6.32
C LEU A 7 0.98 17.48 6.89
N THR A 8 2.16 17.12 7.40
CA THR A 8 3.26 18.07 7.69
C THR A 8 3.76 18.74 6.41
N ASP A 9 4.51 19.83 6.53
CA ASP A 9 5.08 20.53 5.37
C ASP A 9 6.03 19.63 4.55
N ALA A 10 6.82 18.80 5.25
CA ALA A 10 7.66 17.79 4.61
C ALA A 10 6.85 16.71 3.87
N GLU A 11 5.70 16.27 4.43
CA GLU A 11 4.81 15.30 3.79
C GLU A 11 4.02 15.90 2.61
N ARG A 12 3.75 17.22 2.62
CA ARG A 12 3.00 17.95 1.60
C ARG A 12 3.84 18.37 0.39
N GLY A 13 5.16 18.47 0.58
CA GLY A 13 6.10 19.16 -0.30
C GLY A 13 5.93 18.89 -1.80
N PRO A 14 6.18 19.90 -2.66
CA PRO A 14 6.00 19.81 -4.10
C PRO A 14 6.89 18.72 -4.70
N ARG A 15 6.38 18.05 -5.72
CA ARG A 15 7.13 17.01 -6.45
C ARG A 15 7.75 17.62 -7.71
N PRO A 16 9.07 17.50 -7.92
CA PRO A 16 9.61 17.63 -9.26
C PRO A 16 8.99 16.53 -10.13
N ALA A 17 8.48 16.89 -11.30
CA ALA A 17 8.04 15.91 -12.28
C ALA A 17 9.26 15.15 -12.79
N LEU A 18 9.40 13.88 -12.40
CA LEU A 18 10.57 13.07 -12.75
C LEU A 18 10.53 12.59 -14.22
N GLY A 19 9.36 12.57 -14.85
CA GLY A 19 9.19 12.27 -16.27
C GLY A 19 9.38 10.79 -16.64
N VAL A 20 8.96 10.41 -17.85
CA VAL A 20 8.96 9.02 -18.34
C VAL A 20 10.38 8.41 -18.38
N ALA A 21 11.39 9.20 -18.76
CA ALA A 21 12.77 8.73 -18.88
C ALA A 21 13.33 8.22 -17.54
N HIS A 22 13.04 8.93 -16.44
CA HIS A 22 13.43 8.52 -15.09
C HIS A 22 12.86 7.16 -14.71
N PHE A 23 11.55 6.95 -14.91
CA PHE A 23 10.90 5.68 -14.57
C PHE A 23 11.38 4.52 -15.44
N ARG A 24 11.64 4.77 -16.74
CA ARG A 24 12.22 3.75 -17.64
C ARG A 24 13.60 3.31 -17.18
N ALA A 25 14.48 4.26 -16.84
CA ALA A 25 15.82 3.94 -16.35
C ALA A 25 15.78 3.12 -15.05
N ARG A 26 14.88 3.49 -14.12
CA ARG A 26 14.68 2.74 -12.87
C ARG A 26 14.17 1.32 -13.09
N TYR A 27 13.20 1.15 -13.98
CA TYR A 27 12.66 -0.17 -14.31
C TYR A 27 13.73 -1.05 -14.97
N ALA A 28 14.49 -0.49 -15.91
CA ALA A 28 15.60 -1.19 -16.57
C ALA A 28 16.72 -1.57 -15.58
N ALA A 29 16.95 -0.77 -14.55
CA ALA A 29 17.93 -1.03 -13.50
C ALA A 29 17.45 -2.04 -12.44
N GLY A 30 16.23 -2.59 -12.55
CA GLY A 30 15.64 -3.47 -11.54
C GLY A 30 15.37 -2.76 -10.20
N GLN A 31 15.41 -1.43 -10.17
CA GLN A 31 15.16 -0.61 -8.99
C GLN A 31 13.65 -0.41 -8.82
N VAL A 32 12.95 -1.49 -8.53
CA VAL A 32 11.55 -1.44 -8.11
C VAL A 32 11.57 -0.97 -6.65
N GLU A 33 11.35 0.32 -6.42
CA GLU A 33 11.11 0.77 -5.06
C GLU A 33 9.83 0.09 -4.53
N PRO A 34 9.77 -0.24 -3.23
CA PRO A 34 8.52 -0.67 -2.64
C PRO A 34 7.48 0.41 -2.94
N LEU A 35 6.33 -0.02 -3.50
CA LEU A 35 5.17 0.86 -3.66
C LEU A 35 4.93 1.50 -2.29
N HIS A 36 4.96 2.83 -2.20
CA HIS A 36 4.78 3.55 -0.94
C HIS A 36 3.66 4.57 -1.07
N ASN A 37 3.00 4.85 0.05
CA ASN A 37 1.95 5.84 0.13
C ASN A 37 2.28 6.86 1.21
N ARG A 38 2.55 8.10 0.81
CA ARG A 38 2.88 9.21 1.73
C ARG A 38 1.73 9.55 2.68
N LEU A 39 0.49 9.16 2.34
CA LEU A 39 -0.67 9.32 3.21
C LEU A 39 -0.74 8.26 4.31
N SER A 40 0.09 7.20 4.26
CA SER A 40 0.10 6.15 5.28
C SER A 40 0.45 6.70 6.66
N ALA A 41 1.50 7.51 6.78
CA ALA A 41 1.93 8.08 8.05
C ALA A 41 0.84 8.96 8.72
N PRO A 42 0.25 9.97 8.05
CA PRO A 42 -0.84 10.74 8.65
C PRO A 42 -2.09 9.89 8.91
N ALA A 43 -2.43 8.93 8.05
CA ALA A 43 -3.58 8.04 8.28
C ALA A 43 -3.38 7.16 9.52
N ARG A 44 -2.19 6.59 9.74
CA ARG A 44 -1.83 5.83 10.94
C ARG A 44 -1.94 6.68 12.22
N ARG A 45 -1.52 7.96 12.17
CA ARG A 45 -1.64 8.89 13.31
C ARG A 45 -3.09 9.23 13.66
N LEU A 46 -3.96 9.36 12.66
CA LEU A 46 -5.35 9.77 12.85
C LEU A 46 -6.28 8.59 13.21
N GLU A 47 -6.04 7.42 12.63
CA GLU A 47 -6.94 6.28 12.68
C GLU A 47 -6.21 5.06 13.26
N ALA A 48 -6.29 4.86 14.57
CA ALA A 48 -5.58 3.80 15.28
C ALA A 48 -5.87 2.39 14.73
N GLN A 49 -7.06 2.16 14.16
CA GLN A 49 -7.41 0.90 13.51
C GLN A 49 -6.64 0.65 12.21
N VAL A 50 -6.29 1.70 11.47
CA VAL A 50 -5.45 1.59 10.26
C VAL A 50 -4.03 1.21 10.66
N ASP A 51 -3.50 1.85 11.71
CA ASP A 51 -2.18 1.55 12.26
C ASP A 51 -2.06 0.08 12.70
N ARG A 52 -2.98 -0.36 13.56
CA ARG A 52 -3.01 -1.75 14.04
C ARG A 52 -3.17 -2.78 12.92
N LEU A 53 -3.99 -2.47 11.91
CA LEU A 53 -4.17 -3.37 10.76
C LEU A 53 -2.90 -3.49 9.92
N LEU A 54 -2.24 -2.36 9.64
CA LEU A 54 -0.99 -2.37 8.88
C LEU A 54 0.13 -3.08 9.66
N GLU A 55 0.27 -2.84 10.96
CA GLU A 55 1.21 -3.58 11.82
C GLU A 55 0.93 -5.08 11.83
N TRP A 56 -0.35 -5.48 11.88
CA TRP A 56 -0.72 -6.88 11.80
C TRP A 56 -0.38 -7.50 10.43
N LEU A 57 -0.66 -6.79 9.33
CA LEU A 57 -0.32 -7.27 7.98
C LEU A 57 1.20 -7.35 7.77
N GLU A 58 1.98 -6.42 8.30
CA GLU A 58 3.44 -6.40 8.21
C GLU A 58 4.08 -7.63 8.89
N ARG A 59 3.43 -8.19 9.91
CA ARG A 59 3.86 -9.46 10.53
C ARG A 59 3.75 -10.68 9.63
N SER A 60 3.09 -10.58 8.47
CA SER A 60 3.07 -11.65 7.46
C SER A 60 4.40 -11.81 6.72
N GLY A 61 5.35 -10.89 6.91
CA GLY A 61 6.62 -10.87 6.18
C GLY A 61 6.53 -10.27 4.78
N ALA A 62 5.36 -9.79 4.38
CA ALA A 62 5.13 -9.08 3.13
C ALA A 62 4.82 -7.58 3.38
N PRO A 63 5.21 -6.68 2.46
CA PRO A 63 4.89 -5.26 2.58
C PRO A 63 3.37 -5.01 2.57
N ALA A 64 2.86 -4.42 3.65
CA ALA A 64 1.49 -3.97 3.75
C ALA A 64 1.37 -2.49 3.37
N LEU A 65 0.29 -2.11 2.70
CA LEU A 65 0.10 -0.77 2.16
C LEU A 65 -1.30 -0.26 2.39
N LEU A 66 -1.40 1.06 2.54
CA LEU A 66 -2.66 1.78 2.56
C LEU A 66 -3.05 2.20 1.13
N SER A 67 -4.31 2.01 0.75
CA SER A 67 -4.85 2.54 -0.50
C SER A 67 -5.38 3.96 -0.31
N GLY A 68 -4.89 4.93 -1.10
CA GLY A 68 -5.33 6.32 -1.04
C GLY A 68 -5.13 6.94 0.34
N SER A 69 -6.13 7.65 0.86
CA SER A 69 -6.12 8.17 2.24
C SER A 69 -6.61 7.15 3.28
N GLY A 70 -6.78 5.88 2.91
CA GLY A 70 -7.43 4.88 3.75
C GLY A 70 -8.95 4.86 3.64
N SER A 71 -9.62 3.98 4.38
CA SER A 71 -9.07 3.04 5.39
C SER A 71 -8.65 1.68 4.84
N ALA A 72 -8.84 1.42 3.54
CA ALA A 72 -8.51 0.14 2.94
C ALA A 72 -6.99 -0.12 2.95
N CYS A 73 -6.59 -1.21 3.60
CA CYS A 73 -5.21 -1.70 3.62
C CYS A 73 -5.11 -2.99 2.80
N PHE A 74 -3.96 -3.26 2.21
CA PHE A 74 -3.73 -4.46 1.41
C PHE A 74 -2.30 -4.98 1.57
N VAL A 75 -2.11 -6.25 1.23
CA VAL A 75 -0.82 -6.94 1.17
C VAL A 75 -0.83 -7.84 -0.06
N LEU A 76 0.32 -8.04 -0.69
CA LEU A 76 0.46 -8.98 -1.80
C LEU A 76 0.96 -10.34 -1.29
N ALA A 77 0.17 -10.94 -0.40
CA ALA A 77 0.45 -12.25 0.19
C ALA A 77 -0.86 -12.95 0.57
N HIS A 78 -0.80 -14.28 0.75
CA HIS A 78 -1.88 -15.00 1.38
C HIS A 78 -1.84 -14.77 2.89
N VAL A 79 -2.91 -14.24 3.47
CA VAL A 79 -3.00 -13.97 4.91
C VAL A 79 -4.36 -14.42 5.41
N ASP A 80 -4.37 -15.24 6.45
CA ASP A 80 -5.59 -15.59 7.17
C ASP A 80 -6.01 -14.44 8.09
N PRO A 81 -7.31 -14.17 8.28
CA PRO A 81 -7.76 -13.10 9.17
C PRO A 81 -7.34 -13.38 10.62
N PRO A 82 -7.16 -12.32 11.43
CA PRO A 82 -6.88 -12.51 12.85
C PRO A 82 -8.09 -13.10 13.58
N PRO A 83 -7.88 -13.74 14.75
CA PRO A 83 -8.97 -14.30 15.55
C PRO A 83 -10.07 -13.27 15.84
N GLY A 84 -11.33 -13.66 15.66
CA GLY A 84 -12.50 -12.82 15.93
C GLY A 84 -12.83 -11.80 14.82
N VAL A 85 -12.09 -11.78 13.71
CA VAL A 85 -12.40 -10.91 12.55
C VAL A 85 -13.16 -11.68 11.48
N GLN A 86 -14.29 -11.11 11.04
CA GLN A 86 -15.02 -11.62 9.90
C GLN A 86 -14.26 -11.34 8.61
N ALA A 87 -14.06 -12.38 7.79
CA ALA A 87 -13.43 -12.26 6.49
C ALA A 87 -14.30 -12.89 5.40
N TRP A 88 -14.29 -12.25 4.22
CA TRP A 88 -14.95 -12.76 3.03
C TRP A 88 -13.88 -13.27 2.07
N ARG A 89 -13.79 -14.59 1.92
CA ARG A 89 -12.87 -15.20 0.96
C ARG A 89 -13.38 -14.96 -0.45
N THR A 90 -12.68 -14.12 -1.20
CA THR A 90 -12.94 -13.89 -2.62
C THR A 90 -12.08 -14.82 -3.46
N TRP A 91 -12.73 -15.68 -4.26
CA TRP A 91 -12.04 -16.54 -5.21
C TRP A 91 -11.90 -15.81 -6.54
N LEU A 92 -10.67 -15.47 -6.93
CA LEU A 92 -10.39 -15.12 -8.31
C LEU A 92 -10.40 -16.41 -9.11
N ARG A 93 -11.44 -16.62 -9.94
CA ARG A 93 -11.36 -17.65 -10.98
C ARG A 93 -10.21 -17.25 -11.91
N PRO A 94 -9.22 -18.12 -12.18
CA PRO A 94 -8.18 -17.80 -13.13
C PRO A 94 -8.84 -17.57 -14.49
N ARG A 95 -8.95 -16.30 -14.90
CA ARG A 95 -9.53 -15.92 -16.19
C ARG A 95 -8.48 -15.66 -17.24
N ALA A 96 -7.24 -15.45 -16.83
CA ALA A 96 -6.08 -15.29 -17.70
C ALA A 96 -5.14 -16.47 -17.48
N ARG A 97 -4.93 -17.28 -18.52
CA ARG A 97 -3.73 -18.11 -18.65
C ARG A 97 -2.55 -17.15 -18.75
N LEU A 98 -1.97 -16.79 -17.60
CA LEU A 98 -0.69 -16.07 -17.55
C LEU A 98 0.50 -17.02 -17.74
N ASP A 99 0.26 -18.33 -17.81
CA ASP A 99 1.26 -19.37 -18.11
C ASP A 99 1.88 -19.27 -19.52
N ALA A 100 1.52 -18.24 -20.30
CA ALA A 100 2.00 -18.00 -21.66
C ALA A 100 2.79 -16.69 -21.80
N LEU A 101 3.20 -16.04 -20.70
CA LEU A 101 4.07 -14.86 -20.70
C LEU A 101 5.50 -15.22 -20.28
#